data_AF-S8C9N0-F1
#
_entry.id   AF-S8C9N0-F1
#
_cell.length_a   1.000
_cell.length_b   1.000
_cell.length_c   1.000
_cell.angle_alpha   90.00
_cell.angle_beta   90.00
_cell.angle_gamma   90.00
#
_symmetry.space_group_name_H-M   'P 1'
#
loop_
_entity.id
_entity.type
_entity.pdbx_description
1 polymer ?
#
loop_
_entity_poly.entity_id
_entity_poly.type
_entity_poly.pdbx_seq_one_letter_code
_entity_poly.pdbx_strand_id
1 'polypeptide(L)'
;KVPWHEGMNCREYARRNPFPLPEEAKLKSLAHRNMWRQCVQCKHMIELETGCYHMTCRCGHQFCYTCGAEWKNNKSTCGCPLWDDNLIMEQDFADDDDDDDDD
;
A
#
# COMPACT_ATOMS: atom_id res chain seq x y z
N LYS A 1 -11.19 -13.88 6.13
CA LYS A 1 -12.56 -14.44 6.30
C LYS A 1 -12.39 -15.91 6.63
N VAL A 2 -13.14 -16.45 7.59
CA VAL A 2 -13.08 -17.89 7.92
C VAL A 2 -14.29 -18.60 7.31
N PRO A 3 -14.14 -19.79 6.70
CA PRO A 3 -15.25 -20.64 6.28
C PRO A 3 -16.21 -20.89 7.44
N TRP A 4 -17.49 -21.11 7.12
CA TRP A 4 -18.47 -21.45 8.15
C TRP A 4 -18.06 -22.74 8.85
N HIS A 5 -18.11 -22.72 10.18
CA HIS A 5 -17.81 -23.88 11.01
C HIS A 5 -18.71 -23.88 12.25
N GLU A 6 -19.21 -25.05 12.61
CA GLU A 6 -20.04 -25.28 13.80
C GLU A 6 -19.29 -26.14 14.82
N GLY A 7 -19.56 -25.95 16.11
CA GLY A 7 -18.95 -26.74 17.18
C GLY A 7 -17.51 -26.35 17.55
N MET A 8 -16.96 -25.27 16.98
CA MET A 8 -15.68 -24.69 17.43
C MET A 8 -15.69 -23.17 17.39
N ASN A 9 -14.97 -22.55 18.32
CA ASN A 9 -14.76 -21.10 18.34
C ASN A 9 -13.65 -20.68 17.35
N CYS A 10 -13.60 -19.39 17.00
CA CYS A 10 -12.61 -18.85 16.05
C CYS A 10 -11.15 -19.13 16.44
N ARG A 11 -10.83 -19.17 17.75
CA ARG A 11 -9.46 -19.41 18.23
C ARG A 11 -9.05 -20.87 18.06
N GLU A 12 -10.01 -21.79 18.19
CA GLU A 12 -9.78 -23.23 18.00
C GLU A 12 -9.64 -23.58 16.52
N TYR A 13 -10.47 -22.97 15.66
CA TYR A 13 -10.32 -23.04 14.21
C TYR A 13 -8.93 -22.55 13.76
N ALA A 14 -8.49 -21.39 14.24
CA ALA A 14 -7.17 -20.83 13.91
C ALA A 14 -6.01 -21.73 14.33
N ARG A 15 -6.12 -22.45 15.46
CA ARG A 15 -5.09 -23.41 15.90
C ARG A 15 -5.04 -24.65 15.01
N ARG A 16 -6.19 -25.15 14.57
CA ARG A 16 -6.28 -26.34 13.70
C ARG A 16 -5.91 -26.04 12.25
N ASN A 17 -6.08 -24.80 11.82
CA ASN A 17 -5.79 -24.35 10.47
C ASN A 17 -4.72 -23.23 10.48
N PRO A 18 -3.46 -23.56 10.82
CA PRO A 18 -2.40 -22.56 10.98
C PRO A 18 -1.95 -21.94 9.65
N PHE A 19 -2.26 -22.60 8.53
CA PHE A 19 -1.90 -22.12 7.20
C PHE A 19 -3.03 -21.30 6.59
N PRO A 20 -2.71 -20.17 5.93
CA PRO A 20 -3.71 -19.38 5.22
C PRO A 20 -4.36 -20.21 4.10
N LEU A 21 -5.61 -19.88 3.76
CA LEU A 21 -6.27 -20.52 2.63
C LEU A 21 -5.45 -20.29 1.35
N PRO A 22 -5.47 -21.21 0.37
CA PRO A 22 -4.71 -21.06 -0.88
C PRO A 22 -4.98 -19.73 -1.60
N GLU A 23 -6.21 -19.24 -1.51
CA GLU A 23 -6.61 -17.95 -2.10
C GLU A 23 -6.01 -16.75 -1.35
N GLU A 24 -5.93 -16.81 -0.02
CA GLU A 24 -5.26 -15.78 0.79
C GLU A 24 -3.76 -15.76 0.52
N ALA A 25 -3.14 -16.93 0.31
CA ALA A 25 -1.75 -17.02 -0.10
C ALA A 25 -1.52 -16.37 -1.48
N LYS A 26 -2.38 -16.66 -2.46
CA LYS A 26 -2.33 -16.04 -3.80
C LYS A 26 -2.47 -14.51 -3.73
N LEU A 27 -3.40 -14.00 -2.92
CA LEU A 27 -3.59 -12.56 -2.72
C LEU A 27 -2.33 -11.92 -2.15
N LYS A 28 -1.68 -12.54 -1.15
CA LYS A 28 -0.41 -12.05 -0.58
C LYS A 28 0.72 -12.04 -1.61
N SER A 29 0.82 -13.08 -2.44
CA SER A 29 1.81 -13.14 -3.51
C SER A 29 1.57 -12.08 -4.59
N LEU A 30 0.31 -11.78 -4.94
CA LEU A 30 -0.02 -10.69 -5.85
C LEU A 30 0.33 -9.33 -5.24
N ALA A 31 -0.04 -9.11 -3.98
CA ALA A 31 0.27 -7.90 -3.25
C ALA A 31 1.78 -7.63 -3.18
N HIS A 32 2.58 -8.67 -2.91
CA HIS A 32 4.05 -8.54 -2.91
C HIS A 32 4.60 -8.11 -4.27
N ARG A 33 4.07 -8.65 -5.38
CA ARG A 33 4.51 -8.30 -6.74
C ARG A 33 4.14 -6.88 -7.14
N ASN A 34 2.97 -6.41 -6.71
CA ASN A 34 2.47 -5.06 -7.01
C ASN A 34 2.84 -4.04 -5.91
N MET A 35 3.66 -4.44 -4.92
CA MET A 35 4.00 -3.60 -3.76
C MET A 35 2.79 -3.04 -3.02
N TRP A 36 1.67 -3.76 -3.03
CA TRP A 36 0.49 -3.42 -2.26
C TRP A 36 0.72 -3.68 -0.78
N ARG A 37 0.22 -2.78 0.07
CA ARG A 37 0.37 -2.88 1.52
C ARG A 37 -0.95 -3.16 2.21
N GLN A 38 -0.92 -4.10 3.14
CA GLN A 38 -2.06 -4.36 4.02
C GLN A 38 -2.04 -3.44 5.25
N CYS A 39 -3.15 -2.75 5.51
CA CYS A 39 -3.32 -1.97 6.73
C CYS A 39 -3.24 -2.86 7.98
N VAL A 40 -2.39 -2.49 8.94
CA VAL A 40 -2.21 -3.28 10.16
C VAL A 40 -3.45 -3.30 11.05
N GLN A 41 -4.25 -2.22 11.04
CA GLN A 41 -5.46 -2.06 11.85
C GLN A 41 -6.64 -2.84 11.28
N CYS A 42 -7.05 -2.56 10.04
CA CYS A 42 -8.29 -3.10 9.47
C CYS A 42 -8.08 -4.19 8.40
N LYS A 43 -6.83 -4.56 8.10
CA LYS A 43 -6.45 -5.62 7.14
C LYS A 43 -6.87 -5.38 5.68
N HIS A 44 -7.27 -4.16 5.33
CA HIS A 44 -7.52 -3.79 3.93
C HIS A 44 -6.22 -3.73 3.14
N MET A 45 -6.24 -4.24 1.91
CA MET A 45 -5.15 -4.08 0.96
C MET A 45 -5.23 -2.69 0.33
N ILE A 46 -4.08 -2.04 0.20
CA ILE A 46 -3.95 -0.66 -0.28
C ILE A 46 -2.90 -0.68 -1.38
N GLU A 47 -3.22 -0.06 -2.50
CA GLU A 47 -2.33 0.23 -3.62
C GLU A 47 -1.89 1.70 -3.53
N LEU A 48 -0.63 1.96 -3.89
CA LEU A 48 -0.09 3.30 -4.06
C LEU A 48 0.23 3.46 -5.55
N GLU A 49 -0.53 4.33 -6.24
CA GLU A 49 -0.31 4.60 -7.66
C GLU A 49 0.86 5.56 -7.85
N THR A 50 0.84 6.71 -7.16
CA THR A 50 1.89 7.74 -7.20
C THR A 50 1.92 8.54 -5.89
N GLY A 51 3.02 9.27 -5.63
CA GLY A 51 3.08 10.30 -4.59
C GLY A 51 3.80 9.91 -3.29
N CYS A 52 3.38 10.54 -2.18
CA CYS A 52 4.02 10.42 -0.87
C CYS A 52 3.72 9.07 -0.20
N TYR A 53 4.71 8.53 0.51
CA TYR A 53 4.59 7.32 1.32
C TYR A 53 3.82 7.53 2.63
N HIS A 54 3.34 8.74 2.95
CA HIS A 54 2.35 8.94 4.02
C HIS A 54 0.96 8.51 3.54
N MET A 55 0.49 7.37 4.04
CA MET A 55 -0.80 6.80 3.64
C MET A 55 -1.82 6.89 4.78
N THR A 56 -3.06 7.24 4.44
CA THR A 56 -4.20 7.17 5.38
C THR A 56 -5.16 6.09 4.93
N CYS A 57 -5.34 5.05 5.75
CA CYS A 57 -6.31 4.00 5.47
C CYS A 57 -7.75 4.52 5.64
N ARG A 58 -8.71 3.90 4.95
CA ARG A 58 -10.16 4.14 5.14
C ARG A 58 -10.66 3.98 6.59
N CYS A 59 -9.91 3.27 7.44
CA CYS A 59 -10.22 3.16 8.86
C CYS A 59 -9.62 4.31 9.72
N GLY A 60 -9.02 5.32 9.10
CA GLY A 60 -8.39 6.47 9.76
C GLY A 60 -6.93 6.24 10.22
N HIS A 61 -6.41 5.02 10.09
CA HIS A 61 -5.02 4.74 10.50
C HIS A 61 -4.03 5.32 9.49
N GLN A 62 -3.10 6.13 9.98
CA GLN A 62 -2.05 6.75 9.18
C GLN A 62 -0.73 6.01 9.38
N PHE A 63 -0.02 5.71 8.30
CA PHE A 63 1.20 4.92 8.35
C PHE A 63 2.12 5.17 7.15
N CYS A 64 3.38 4.76 7.26
CA CYS A 64 4.34 4.75 6.16
C CYS A 64 4.05 3.59 5.20
N TYR A 65 3.86 3.87 3.92
CA TYR A 65 3.59 2.88 2.88
C TYR A 65 4.79 1.95 2.61
N THR A 66 6.01 2.36 2.92
CA THR A 66 7.23 1.55 2.72
C THR A 66 7.40 0.48 3.80
N CYS A 67 7.13 0.80 5.07
CA CYS A 67 7.41 -0.11 6.20
C CYS A 67 6.19 -0.46 7.06
N GLY A 68 5.09 0.28 6.96
CA GLY A 68 3.90 0.10 7.79
C GLY A 68 3.99 0.76 9.17
N ALA A 69 5.05 1.51 9.47
CA ALA A 69 5.19 2.22 10.73
C ALA A 69 4.11 3.31 10.89
N GLU A 70 3.60 3.46 12.10
CA GLU A 70 2.51 4.39 12.40
C GLU A 70 2.96 5.86 12.25
N TRP A 71 2.07 6.70 11.75
CA TRP A 71 2.28 8.15 11.72
C TRP A 71 1.68 8.78 12.97
N LYS A 72 2.50 9.46 13.79
CA LYS A 72 2.06 10.07 15.05
C LYS A 72 2.32 11.56 15.02
N ASN A 73 1.34 12.37 15.45
CA ASN A 73 1.46 13.83 15.51
C ASN A 73 1.99 14.43 14.19
N ASN A 74 1.49 13.94 13.06
CA ASN A 74 1.95 14.34 11.72
C ASN A 74 3.45 14.10 11.44
N LYS A 75 4.11 13.20 12.17
CA LYS A 75 5.49 12.77 11.92
C LYS A 75 5.60 11.26 11.68
N SER A 76 6.45 10.91 10.72
CA SER A 76 6.88 9.53 10.50
C SER A 76 7.62 9.01 11.75
N THR A 77 7.31 7.78 12.16
CA THR A 77 8.04 7.08 13.23
C THR A 77 9.17 6.20 12.69
N CYS A 78 9.47 6.29 11.39
CA CYS A 78 10.51 5.53 10.70
C CYS A 78 11.43 6.44 9.86
N GLY A 79 12.61 5.94 9.52
CA GLY A 79 13.57 6.60 8.63
C GLY A 79 13.41 6.27 7.15
N CYS A 80 12.23 5.80 6.71
CA CYS A 80 11.97 5.58 5.29
C CYS A 80 11.93 6.92 4.53
N PRO A 81 12.25 6.92 3.21
CA PRO A 81 12.00 8.08 2.38
C PRO A 81 10.51 8.46 2.43
N LEU A 82 10.19 9.72 2.12
CA LEU A 82 8.82 10.22 2.10
C LEU A 82 8.14 10.06 0.74
N TRP A 83 8.89 9.81 -0.32
CA TRP A 83 8.42 9.74 -1.71
C TRP A 83 9.53 9.10 -2.55
N ASP A 84 9.19 8.68 -3.78
CA ASP A 84 10.17 8.23 -4.77
C ASP A 84 10.47 9.36 -5.75
N ASP A 85 11.70 9.88 -5.73
CA ASP A 85 12.13 10.96 -6.60
C ASP A 85 12.21 10.53 -8.09
N ASN A 86 12.23 9.22 -8.39
CA ASN A 86 12.34 8.70 -9.76
C ASN A 86 10.98 8.56 -10.47
N LEU A 87 9.87 8.86 -9.78
CA LEU A 87 8.53 8.86 -10.38
C LEU A 87 8.11 10.25 -10.90
N ILE A 88 9.06 11.19 -10.98
CA ILE A 88 8.91 12.42 -11.74
C ILE A 88 9.08 12.02 -13.20
N MET A 89 7.96 11.90 -13.93
CA MET A 89 8.04 11.75 -15.38
C MET A 89 8.87 12.92 -15.92
N GLU A 90 9.96 12.59 -16.61
CA GLU A 90 10.57 13.42 -17.64
C GLU A 90 9.48 13.70 -18.69
N GLN A 91 8.55 14.60 -18.35
CA GLN A 91 7.84 15.33 -19.37
C GLN A 91 8.87 16.35 -19.84
N ASP A 92 9.73 15.90 -20.75
CA ASP A 92 10.47 16.77 -21.64
C ASP A 92 9.42 17.67 -22.29
N PHE A 93 9.16 18.82 -21.66
CA PHE A 93 8.66 19.98 -22.34
C PHE A 93 9.81 20.34 -23.29
N ALA A 94 9.81 19.71 -24.46
CA ALA A 94 10.43 20.31 -25.62
C ALA A 94 9.74 21.67 -25.73
N ASP A 95 10.45 22.72 -25.32
CA ASP A 95 10.19 24.08 -25.76
C ASP A 95 10.24 24.02 -27.29
N ASP A 96 9.09 23.77 -27.90
CA ASP A 96 8.83 23.98 -29.32
C ASP A 96 8.71 25.50 -29.47
N ASP A 97 9.85 26.20 -29.41
CA ASP A 97 9.98 27.56 -29.90
C ASP A 97 9.88 27.51 -31.44
N ASP A 98 8.66 27.30 -31.94
CA ASP A 98 8.27 27.74 -33.29
C ASP A 98 8.11 29.27 -33.23
N ASP A 99 9.23 30.00 -33.30
CA ASP A 99 9.27 31.43 -33.65
C ASP A 99 8.89 31.57 -35.14
N ASP A 100 7.60 31.46 -35.45
CA ASP A 100 7.00 32.04 -36.65
C ASP A 100 6.68 33.52 -36.34
N ASP A 101 7.59 34.43 -36.72
CA ASP A 101 7.23 35.84 -36.91
C ASP A 101 7.71 36.32 -38.30
N ASP A 102 6.69 36.66 -39.09
CA ASP A 102 6.63 37.06 -40.49
C ASP A 102 6.98 38.57 -40.61
N ASP A 103 8.01 38.95 -41.39
CA ASP A 103 8.12 40.25 -42.08
C ASP A 103 9.13 40.21 -43.26
#